data_AF-A0A818WG04-F1
#
_entry.id   AF-A0A818WG04-F1
#
_cell.length_a   1.000
_cell.length_b   1.000
_cell.length_c   1.000
_cell.angle_alpha   90.00
_cell.angle_beta   90.00
_cell.angle_gamma   90.00
#
_symmetry.space_group_name_H-M   'P 1'
#
loop_
_entity.id
_entity.type
_entity.pdbx_description
1 polymer ?
#
loop_
_entity_poly.entity_id
_entity_poly.type
_entity_poly.pdbx_seq_one_letter_code
_entity_poly.pdbx_strand_id
1 'polypeptide(L)'
;MFHLVWLDPGSSSTDGRHTEQQLRSIINHLAKFQDVHECEEYIKAQSSNERIVMVVSGQLWRKIVPNIHLLRQIISIYAYCMDVMKGVVVELNELIQWIQADHKIQKKMEEPLSINIFTTNTLTEGVSTTGINNNFLFSQVFMDCLIRLKYAEADQKELIEFCKQKYKGNNFELSNIGEFQEHYSSENALRWYTRESFFYKTLNAALRQSDIHAIFLFRKYIADIQQQLKNRQVRNSI
;
A
#
# COMPACT_ATOMS: atom_id res chain seq x y z
N MET A 1 1.02 -6.07 2.55
CA MET A 1 1.44 -4.85 1.81
C MET A 1 2.27 -5.31 0.61
N PHE A 2 2.31 -4.56 -0.50
CA PHE A 2 3.17 -4.93 -1.64
C PHE A 2 4.58 -4.37 -1.45
N HIS A 3 5.58 -5.23 -1.60
CA HIS A 3 7.00 -4.93 -1.56
C HIS A 3 7.60 -5.29 -2.91
N LEU A 4 8.41 -4.39 -3.46
CA LEU A 4 9.16 -4.62 -4.68
C LEU A 4 10.61 -4.86 -4.30
N VAL A 5 11.11 -6.04 -4.62
CA VAL A 5 12.51 -6.42 -4.36
C VAL A 5 13.25 -6.43 -5.69
N TRP A 6 14.28 -5.60 -5.81
CA TRP A 6 15.10 -5.52 -7.00
C TRP A 6 16.51 -6.03 -6.72
N LEU A 7 16.86 -7.17 -7.31
CA LEU A 7 18.20 -7.74 -7.24
C LEU A 7 18.98 -7.36 -8.49
N ASP A 8 19.98 -6.49 -8.32
CA ASP A 8 20.78 -5.94 -9.41
C ASP A 8 22.26 -5.87 -9.00
N PRO A 9 23.16 -6.65 -9.65
CA PRO A 9 24.58 -6.73 -9.29
C PRO A 9 25.37 -5.45 -9.57
N GLY A 10 24.74 -4.42 -10.12
CA GLY A 10 25.32 -3.10 -10.29
C GLY A 10 25.85 -2.87 -11.69
N SER A 11 25.06 -2.20 -12.52
CA SER A 11 25.60 -1.23 -13.46
C SER A 11 25.07 0.15 -13.05
N SER A 12 25.98 1.01 -12.61
CA SER A 12 25.71 2.40 -12.26
C SER A 12 25.44 3.23 -13.52
N SER A 13 24.43 2.86 -14.31
CA SER A 13 23.93 3.69 -15.40
C SER A 13 22.80 4.58 -14.88
N THR A 14 22.71 5.77 -15.46
CA THR A 14 21.66 6.77 -15.21
C THR A 14 20.25 6.21 -15.37
N ASP A 15 20.06 5.12 -16.13
CA ASP A 15 18.79 4.40 -16.29
C ASP A 15 18.29 3.77 -15.00
N GLY A 16 19.17 3.36 -14.09
CA GLY A 16 18.77 2.71 -12.84
C GLY A 16 17.95 3.63 -11.92
N ARG A 17 18.25 4.94 -11.93
CA ARG A 17 17.53 5.95 -11.11
C ARG A 17 16.15 6.27 -11.68
N HIS A 18 16.03 6.35 -13.00
CA HIS A 18 14.74 6.58 -13.66
C HIS A 18 13.81 5.38 -13.47
N THR A 19 14.36 4.18 -13.65
CA THR A 19 13.68 2.90 -13.38
C THR A 19 13.18 2.83 -11.94
N GLU A 20 14.05 3.16 -10.97
CA GLU A 20 13.69 3.19 -9.56
C GLU A 20 12.51 4.13 -9.29
N GLN A 21 12.52 5.35 -9.83
CA GLN A 21 11.42 6.30 -9.62
C GLN A 21 10.10 5.80 -10.22
N GLN A 22 10.14 5.21 -11.43
CA GLN A 22 8.95 4.63 -12.05
C GLN A 22 8.42 3.43 -11.26
N LEU A 23 9.30 2.54 -10.79
CA LEU A 23 8.93 1.41 -9.96
C LEU A 23 8.36 1.85 -8.61
N ARG A 24 8.96 2.86 -7.96
CA ARG A 24 8.46 3.46 -6.72
C ARG A 24 7.07 4.07 -6.87
N SER A 25 6.75 4.60 -8.07
CA SER A 25 5.42 5.13 -8.36
C SER A 25 4.33 4.05 -8.33
N ILE A 26 4.69 2.81 -8.67
CA ILE A 26 3.78 1.65 -8.71
C ILE A 26 3.73 0.98 -7.34
N ILE A 27 4.89 0.62 -6.79
CA ILE A 27 5.06 0.00 -5.47
C ILE A 27 6.03 0.85 -4.64
N ASN A 28 5.50 1.46 -3.59
CA ASN A 28 6.26 2.42 -2.79
C ASN A 28 7.44 1.79 -2.01
N HIS A 29 7.27 0.57 -1.50
CA HIS A 29 8.32 -0.15 -0.79
C HIS A 29 9.23 -0.87 -1.78
N LEU A 30 10.25 -0.16 -2.27
CA LEU A 30 11.32 -0.72 -3.08
C LEU A 30 12.55 -1.01 -2.22
N ALA A 31 12.99 -2.26 -2.19
CA ALA A 31 14.25 -2.71 -1.59
C ALA A 31 15.20 -3.18 -2.70
N LYS A 32 16.42 -2.64 -2.73
CA LYS A 32 17.44 -2.97 -3.73
C LYS A 32 18.57 -3.75 -3.08
N PHE A 33 18.97 -4.85 -3.71
CA PHE A 33 20.05 -5.72 -3.26
C PHE A 33 21.05 -5.93 -4.39
N GLN A 34 22.32 -6.03 -4.04
CA GLN A 34 23.40 -6.42 -4.97
C GLN A 34 23.79 -7.88 -4.75
N ASP A 35 23.63 -8.36 -3.52
CA ASP A 35 23.95 -9.72 -3.12
C ASP A 35 22.70 -10.61 -3.04
N VAL A 36 22.87 -11.86 -3.46
CA VAL A 36 21.79 -12.88 -3.49
C VAL A 36 21.41 -13.31 -2.07
N HIS A 37 22.38 -13.49 -1.19
CA HIS A 37 22.14 -13.93 0.19
C HIS A 37 21.43 -12.85 0.99
N GLU A 38 21.87 -11.59 0.91
CA GLU A 38 21.18 -10.49 1.60
C GLU A 38 19.72 -10.35 1.16
N CYS A 39 19.46 -10.53 -0.14
CA CYS A 39 18.13 -10.51 -0.71
C CYS A 39 17.26 -11.66 -0.16
N GLU A 40 17.80 -12.88 -0.10
CA GLU A 40 17.09 -14.04 0.44
C GLU A 40 16.79 -13.89 1.94
N GLU A 41 17.74 -13.39 2.73
CA GLU A 41 17.53 -13.14 4.15
C GLU A 41 16.45 -12.09 4.39
N TYR A 42 16.45 -11.00 3.60
CA TYR A 42 15.41 -9.98 3.67
C TYR A 42 14.02 -10.55 3.35
N ILE A 43 13.91 -11.36 2.29
CA ILE A 43 12.65 -12.01 1.92
C ILE A 43 12.18 -12.93 3.03
N LYS A 44 13.07 -13.73 3.64
CA LYS A 44 12.74 -14.67 4.73
C LYS A 44 12.38 -13.97 6.03
N ALA A 45 12.96 -12.80 6.32
CA ALA A 45 12.65 -12.01 7.50
C ALA A 45 11.28 -11.35 7.44
N GLN A 46 10.69 -11.22 6.25
CA GLN A 46 9.43 -10.55 6.04
C GLN A 46 8.22 -11.42 6.43
N SER A 47 7.17 -10.77 6.96
CA SER A 47 5.99 -11.48 7.45
C SER A 47 5.21 -12.17 6.32
N SER A 48 4.54 -13.29 6.63
CA SER A 48 3.77 -14.07 5.64
C SER A 48 2.56 -13.33 5.03
N ASN A 49 2.18 -12.19 5.61
CA ASN A 49 1.09 -11.33 5.11
C ASN A 49 1.58 -10.30 4.08
N GLU A 50 2.87 -10.28 3.82
CA GLU A 50 3.47 -9.40 2.84
C GLU A 50 3.63 -10.07 1.49
N ARG A 51 3.52 -9.23 0.48
CA ARG A 51 3.38 -9.63 -0.91
C ARG A 51 4.54 -9.07 -1.68
N ILE A 52 5.38 -9.94 -2.19
CA ILE A 52 6.65 -9.57 -2.79
C ILE A 52 6.55 -9.76 -4.29
N VAL A 53 6.76 -8.66 -5.02
CA VAL A 53 7.05 -8.66 -6.45
C VAL A 53 8.56 -8.56 -6.58
N MET A 54 9.17 -9.47 -7.32
CA MET A 54 10.61 -9.51 -7.47
C MET A 54 11.03 -9.16 -8.90
N VAL A 55 12.05 -8.32 -9.03
CA VAL A 55 12.73 -8.02 -10.29
C VAL A 55 14.17 -8.49 -10.15
N VAL A 56 14.62 -9.36 -11.05
CA VAL A 56 15.97 -9.92 -11.02
C VAL A 56 16.71 -9.53 -12.29
N SER A 57 17.84 -8.83 -12.12
CA SER A 57 18.68 -8.38 -13.24
C SER A 57 19.73 -9.43 -13.63
N GLY A 58 19.95 -9.61 -14.93
CA GLY A 58 21.09 -10.36 -15.49
C GLY A 58 21.10 -11.84 -15.09
N GLN A 59 22.28 -12.45 -14.96
CA GLN A 59 22.40 -13.91 -14.74
C GLN A 59 22.04 -14.38 -13.31
N LEU A 60 21.74 -13.46 -12.38
CA LEU A 60 21.42 -13.80 -10.99
C LEU A 60 20.11 -14.58 -10.83
N TRP A 61 19.21 -14.53 -11.83
CA TRP A 61 17.96 -15.28 -11.82
C TRP A 61 18.19 -16.80 -11.64
N ARG A 62 19.26 -17.36 -12.22
CA ARG A 62 19.58 -18.78 -12.11
C ARG A 62 19.96 -19.22 -10.71
N LYS A 63 20.52 -18.30 -9.92
CA LYS A 63 20.96 -18.58 -8.54
C LYS A 63 19.82 -18.43 -7.55
N ILE A 64 18.97 -17.43 -7.73
CA ILE A 64 17.96 -17.09 -6.72
C ILE A 64 16.65 -17.84 -6.89
N VAL A 65 16.18 -18.09 -8.12
CA VAL A 65 14.88 -18.74 -8.39
C VAL A 65 14.72 -20.10 -7.69
N PRO A 66 15.72 -21.00 -7.69
CA PRO A 66 15.62 -22.28 -6.98
C PRO A 66 15.40 -22.12 -5.47
N ASN A 67 15.90 -21.05 -4.85
CA ASN A 67 15.83 -20.85 -3.40
C ASN A 67 14.54 -20.14 -2.96
N ILE A 68 13.88 -19.42 -3.87
CA ILE A 68 12.76 -18.55 -3.54
C ILE A 68 11.40 -19.02 -4.09
N HIS A 69 11.36 -19.89 -5.10
CA HIS A 69 10.10 -20.31 -5.75
C HIS A 69 9.12 -21.04 -4.82
N LEU A 70 9.58 -21.52 -3.66
CA LEU A 70 8.75 -22.18 -2.64
C LEU A 70 8.11 -21.20 -1.65
N LEU A 71 8.49 -19.92 -1.68
CA LEU A 71 8.01 -18.92 -0.73
C LEU A 71 6.66 -18.36 -1.17
N ARG A 72 5.60 -18.66 -0.41
CA ARG A 72 4.22 -18.17 -0.67
C ARG A 72 4.08 -16.65 -0.70
N GLN A 73 5.00 -15.91 -0.09
CA GLN A 73 4.99 -14.44 -0.11
C GLN A 73 5.38 -13.84 -1.48
N ILE A 74 5.97 -14.63 -2.38
CA ILE A 74 6.36 -14.17 -3.71
C ILE A 74 5.22 -14.41 -4.69
N ILE A 75 4.73 -13.34 -5.30
CA ILE A 75 3.58 -13.42 -6.22
C ILE A 75 4.04 -13.47 -7.66
N SER A 76 4.99 -12.61 -8.02
CA SER A 76 5.52 -12.54 -9.38
C SER A 76 7.02 -12.32 -9.34
N ILE A 77 7.74 -13.01 -10.23
CA ILE A 77 9.18 -12.84 -10.44
C ILE A 77 9.37 -12.40 -11.89
N TYR A 78 10.02 -11.27 -12.08
CA TYR A 78 10.33 -10.68 -13.36
C TYR A 78 11.82 -10.75 -13.64
N ALA A 79 12.20 -11.23 -14.82
CA ALA A 79 13.58 -11.24 -15.27
C ALA A 79 13.86 -9.99 -16.11
N TYR A 80 14.77 -9.15 -15.65
CA TYR A 80 15.27 -7.99 -16.38
C TYR A 80 16.64 -8.33 -16.97
N CYS A 81 16.73 -8.50 -18.30
CA CYS A 81 17.98 -8.85 -18.98
C CYS A 81 18.36 -7.76 -19.98
N MET A 82 19.48 -7.09 -19.74
CA MET A 82 20.10 -6.16 -20.69
C MET A 82 21.07 -6.86 -21.66
N ASP A 83 21.12 -8.20 -21.65
CA ASP A 83 22.11 -8.94 -22.42
C ASP A 83 21.73 -8.97 -23.91
N VAL A 84 22.34 -8.06 -24.66
CA VAL A 84 22.18 -7.86 -26.10
C VAL A 84 22.62 -9.08 -26.92
N MET A 85 23.27 -10.08 -26.30
CA MET A 85 23.82 -11.24 -27.02
C MET A 85 22.78 -12.30 -27.44
N LYS A 86 21.53 -12.22 -26.98
CA LYS A 86 20.44 -13.06 -27.49
C LYS A 86 19.11 -12.32 -27.55
N GLY A 87 19.03 -11.25 -28.36
CA GLY A 87 17.82 -10.83 -29.08
C GLY A 87 16.49 -10.68 -28.34
N VAL A 88 16.48 -10.62 -27.00
CA VAL A 88 15.29 -10.35 -26.19
C VAL A 88 15.62 -9.14 -25.34
N VAL A 89 15.57 -7.97 -25.96
CA VAL A 89 15.53 -6.70 -25.24
C VAL A 89 14.09 -6.56 -24.77
N VAL A 90 13.82 -6.94 -23.52
CA VAL A 90 12.59 -6.47 -22.86
C VAL A 90 12.86 -5.02 -22.53
N GLU A 91 12.29 -4.11 -23.33
CA GLU A 91 12.42 -2.69 -23.11
C GLU A 91 11.88 -2.36 -21.71
N LEU A 92 12.58 -1.50 -20.95
CA LEU A 92 12.22 -1.17 -19.57
C LEU A 92 10.72 -0.82 -19.41
N ASN A 93 10.19 -0.10 -20.40
CA ASN A 93 8.79 0.30 -20.46
C ASN A 93 7.84 -0.90 -20.55
N GLU A 94 8.19 -1.96 -21.29
CA GLU A 94 7.36 -3.17 -21.36
C GLU A 94 7.34 -3.91 -20.02
N LEU A 95 8.50 -4.03 -19.37
CA LEU A 95 8.57 -4.63 -18.03
C LEU A 95 7.70 -3.87 -17.03
N ILE A 96 7.79 -2.54 -17.05
CA ILE A 96 6.99 -1.66 -16.19
C ILE A 96 5.50 -1.83 -16.49
N GLN A 97 5.11 -1.89 -17.77
CA GLN A 97 3.73 -2.11 -18.16
C GLN A 97 3.21 -3.47 -17.69
N TRP A 98 4.02 -4.52 -17.76
CA TRP A 98 3.65 -5.84 -17.24
C TRP A 98 3.47 -5.79 -15.73
N ILE A 99 4.43 -5.23 -14.99
CA ILE A 99 4.31 -5.06 -13.54
C ILE A 99 3.07 -4.25 -13.19
N GLN A 100 2.75 -3.18 -13.92
CA GLN A 100 1.55 -2.37 -13.69
C GLN A 100 0.26 -3.15 -13.95
N ALA A 101 0.18 -3.87 -15.07
CA ALA A 101 -0.99 -4.65 -15.44
C ALA A 101 -1.24 -5.77 -14.42
N ASP A 102 -0.17 -6.52 -14.08
CA ASP A 102 -0.21 -7.64 -13.16
C ASP A 102 -0.51 -7.16 -11.73
N HIS A 103 0.12 -6.07 -11.27
CA HIS A 103 -0.19 -5.43 -10.00
C HIS A 103 -1.65 -4.94 -9.94
N LYS A 104 -2.20 -4.40 -11.03
CA LYS A 104 -3.61 -3.97 -11.08
C LYS A 104 -4.59 -5.15 -11.04
N ILE A 105 -4.24 -6.28 -11.66
CA ILE A 105 -5.02 -7.51 -11.63
C ILE A 105 -4.96 -8.14 -10.23
N GLN A 106 -3.77 -8.29 -9.66
CA GLN A 106 -3.56 -8.85 -8.32
C GLN A 106 -4.18 -7.97 -7.23
N LYS A 107 -4.08 -6.65 -7.34
CA LYS A 107 -4.77 -5.71 -6.44
C LYS A 107 -6.29 -5.92 -6.45
N LYS A 108 -6.89 -6.18 -7.61
CA LYS A 108 -8.33 -6.45 -7.72
C LYS A 108 -8.74 -7.83 -7.21
N MET A 109 -7.92 -8.86 -7.44
CA MET A 109 -8.26 -10.24 -7.08
C MET A 109 -7.96 -10.58 -5.62
N GLU A 110 -6.97 -9.92 -5.03
CA GLU A 110 -6.41 -10.33 -3.74
C GLU A 110 -6.35 -9.21 -2.70
N GLU A 111 -6.91 -8.01 -2.92
CA GLU A 111 -7.18 -7.12 -1.79
C GLU A 111 -8.37 -7.70 -1.00
N PRO A 112 -8.16 -8.27 0.21
CA PRO A 112 -9.29 -8.56 1.06
C PRO A 112 -9.99 -7.23 1.36
N LEU A 113 -11.23 -7.10 0.89
CA LEU A 113 -12.13 -5.99 1.21
C LEU A 113 -12.47 -5.94 2.70
N SER A 114 -12.09 -6.97 3.47
CA SER A 114 -12.37 -7.06 4.89
C SER A 114 -11.53 -6.05 5.67
N ILE A 115 -12.21 -5.05 6.22
CA ILE A 115 -11.65 -4.22 7.27
C ILE A 115 -11.51 -5.09 8.51
N ASN A 116 -10.27 -5.33 8.95
CA ASN A 116 -10.03 -6.00 10.21
C ASN A 116 -9.88 -4.93 11.29
N ILE A 117 -11.01 -4.56 11.92
CA ILE A 117 -11.00 -3.48 12.92
C ILE A 117 -10.40 -3.99 14.23
N PHE A 118 -10.60 -5.27 14.58
CA PHE A 118 -9.93 -5.94 15.70
C PHE A 118 -9.96 -7.47 15.47
N THR A 119 -8.81 -8.10 15.24
CA THR A 119 -8.62 -9.53 15.58
C THR A 119 -8.20 -9.57 17.03
N THR A 120 -9.13 -9.87 17.93
CA THR A 120 -8.76 -10.22 19.30
C THR A 120 -8.00 -11.53 19.25
N ASN A 121 -6.67 -11.47 19.28
CA ASN A 121 -5.85 -12.59 19.76
C ASN A 121 -6.13 -12.77 21.25
N THR A 122 -7.31 -13.27 21.61
CA THR A 122 -7.59 -13.82 22.93
C THR A 122 -8.57 -14.97 22.78
N LEU A 123 -8.19 -16.09 23.38
CA LEU A 123 -8.88 -17.37 23.51
C LEU A 123 -10.22 -17.27 24.25
N THR A 124 -11.08 -16.34 23.87
CA THR A 124 -12.42 -16.23 24.42
C THR A 124 -13.35 -15.86 23.28
N GLU A 125 -14.01 -16.87 22.72
CA GLU A 125 -15.29 -16.74 22.06
C GLU A 125 -16.28 -16.07 23.03
N GLY A 126 -16.20 -14.76 23.14
CA GLY A 126 -17.19 -13.94 23.82
C GLY A 126 -18.39 -13.82 22.90
N VAL A 127 -19.16 -14.90 22.77
CA VAL A 127 -20.52 -14.85 22.23
C VAL A 127 -21.31 -13.98 23.20
N SER A 128 -21.54 -12.71 22.83
CA SER A 128 -22.50 -11.89 23.56
C SER A 128 -23.86 -12.59 23.54
N THR A 129 -24.53 -12.57 24.68
CA THR A 129 -25.87 -13.16 24.90
C THR A 129 -26.98 -12.55 24.05
N THR A 130 -26.64 -11.63 23.13
CA THR A 130 -27.53 -10.91 22.23
C THR A 130 -27.36 -11.26 20.75
N GLY A 131 -26.43 -12.17 20.39
CA GLY A 131 -26.24 -12.60 18.99
C GLY A 131 -25.63 -11.54 18.06
N ILE A 132 -25.23 -10.38 18.60
CA ILE A 132 -24.57 -9.30 17.83
C ILE A 132 -23.05 -9.52 17.92
N ASN A 133 -22.38 -9.52 16.76
CA ASN A 133 -20.93 -9.68 16.67
C ASN A 133 -20.24 -8.54 17.46
N ASN A 134 -19.64 -8.87 18.61
CA ASN A 134 -19.01 -7.90 19.50
C ASN A 134 -18.03 -6.98 18.78
N ASN A 135 -17.29 -7.50 17.80
CA ASN A 135 -16.32 -6.72 17.03
C ASN A 135 -16.99 -5.58 16.23
N PHE A 136 -18.24 -5.78 15.78
CA PHE A 136 -19.00 -4.74 15.10
C PHE A 136 -19.41 -3.63 16.07
N LEU A 137 -19.95 -3.99 17.24
CA LEU A 137 -20.33 -3.00 18.26
C LEU A 137 -19.11 -2.19 18.72
N PHE A 138 -17.99 -2.86 18.99
CA PHE A 138 -16.73 -2.19 19.33
C PHE A 138 -16.26 -1.26 18.22
N SER A 139 -16.35 -1.67 16.95
CA SER A 139 -15.98 -0.81 15.83
C SER A 139 -16.87 0.44 15.72
N GLN A 140 -18.18 0.31 15.97
CA GLN A 140 -19.09 1.45 15.94
C GLN A 140 -18.77 2.43 17.06
N VAL A 141 -18.61 1.94 18.30
CA VAL A 141 -18.26 2.79 19.44
C VAL A 141 -16.91 3.47 19.22
N PHE A 142 -15.91 2.74 18.72
CA PHE A 142 -14.59 3.29 18.42
C PHE A 142 -14.67 4.42 17.38
N MET A 143 -15.38 4.20 16.27
CA MET A 143 -15.57 5.23 15.24
C MET A 143 -16.34 6.43 15.78
N ASP A 144 -17.38 6.21 16.58
CA ASP A 144 -18.15 7.28 17.23
C ASP A 144 -17.27 8.10 18.19
N CYS A 145 -16.42 7.43 18.98
CA CYS A 145 -15.45 8.09 19.86
C CYS A 145 -14.44 8.90 19.04
N LEU A 146 -13.83 8.30 18.02
CA LEU A 146 -12.84 8.94 17.16
C LEU A 146 -13.36 10.22 16.50
N ILE A 147 -14.59 10.18 15.99
CA ILE A 147 -15.20 11.30 15.28
C ILE A 147 -15.58 12.45 16.23
N ARG A 148 -15.87 12.15 17.49
CA ARG A 148 -16.17 13.15 18.53
C ARG A 148 -14.92 13.85 19.08
N LEU A 149 -13.73 13.29 18.85
CA LEU A 149 -12.48 13.92 19.28
C LEU A 149 -12.24 15.21 18.50
N LYS A 150 -11.87 16.27 19.22
CA LYS A 150 -11.58 17.56 18.59
C LYS A 150 -10.41 17.41 17.63
N TYR A 151 -10.55 18.04 16.47
CA TYR A 151 -9.50 18.16 15.48
C TYR A 151 -8.73 19.46 15.72
N ALA A 152 -7.41 19.38 15.75
CA ALA A 152 -6.52 20.52 15.77
C ALA A 152 -5.79 20.64 14.42
N GLU A 153 -5.43 21.86 14.05
CA GLU A 153 -4.58 22.11 12.86
C GLU A 153 -3.22 21.39 12.94
N ALA A 154 -2.76 21.07 14.15
CA ALA A 154 -1.55 20.26 14.37
C ALA A 154 -1.69 18.85 13.80
N ASP A 155 -2.89 18.24 13.90
CA ASP A 155 -3.15 16.90 13.37
C ASP A 155 -3.03 16.85 11.85
N GLN A 156 -3.38 17.95 11.17
CA GLN A 156 -3.20 18.06 9.72
C GLN A 156 -1.72 17.97 9.35
N LYS A 157 -0.89 18.75 10.04
CA LYS A 157 0.55 18.80 9.78
C LYS A 157 1.17 17.43 10.05
N GLU A 158 0.79 16.80 11.15
CA GLU A 158 1.25 15.45 11.49
C GLU A 158 0.83 14.41 10.44
N LEU A 159 -0.43 14.45 9.94
CA LEU A 159 -0.87 13.58 8.85
C LEU A 159 -0.03 13.75 7.58
N ILE A 160 0.24 15.00 7.20
CA ILE A 160 1.04 15.31 6.01
C ILE A 160 2.47 14.82 6.19
N GLU A 161 3.08 15.03 7.36
CA GLU A 161 4.43 14.53 7.65
C GLU A 161 4.49 13.01 7.65
N PHE A 162 3.53 12.35 8.30
CA PHE A 162 3.38 10.90 8.29
C PHE A 162 3.29 10.36 6.85
N CYS A 163 2.46 10.98 6.00
CA CYS A 163 2.34 10.59 4.60
C CYS A 163 3.63 10.86 3.81
N LYS A 164 4.29 12.00 3.99
CA LYS A 164 5.56 12.33 3.32
C LYS A 164 6.67 11.35 3.67
N GLN A 165 6.73 10.92 4.94
CA GLN A 165 7.67 9.89 5.38
C GLN A 165 7.33 8.54 4.78
N LYS A 166 6.04 8.16 4.79
CA LYS A 166 5.56 6.89 4.23
C LYS A 166 5.84 6.78 2.73
N TYR A 167 5.62 7.84 1.96
CA TYR A 167 5.83 7.87 0.50
C TYR A 167 7.15 8.53 0.08
N LYS A 168 8.17 8.50 0.96
CA LYS A 168 9.49 9.08 0.67
C LYS A 168 10.08 8.46 -0.60
N GLY A 169 10.47 9.31 -1.55
CA GLY A 169 11.04 8.90 -2.84
C GLY A 169 10.01 8.57 -3.93
N ASN A 170 8.71 8.65 -3.64
CA ASN A 170 7.65 8.57 -4.64
C ASN A 170 7.17 9.97 -5.02
N ASN A 171 7.75 10.56 -6.07
CA ASN A 171 7.45 11.92 -6.50
C ASN A 171 5.98 12.13 -6.88
N PHE A 172 5.32 11.09 -7.42
CA PHE A 172 3.91 11.14 -7.80
C PHE A 172 3.02 11.29 -6.55
N GLU A 173 3.25 10.47 -5.53
CA GLU A 173 2.46 10.56 -4.30
C GLU A 173 2.82 11.80 -3.47
N LEU A 174 4.07 12.24 -3.46
CA LEU A 174 4.46 13.50 -2.83
C LEU A 174 3.78 14.71 -3.47
N SER A 175 3.60 14.71 -4.79
CA SER A 175 2.83 15.74 -5.49
C SER A 175 1.34 15.68 -5.13
N ASN A 176 0.73 14.49 -5.07
CA ASN A 176 -0.65 14.33 -4.61
C ASN A 176 -0.84 14.82 -3.15
N ILE A 177 0.14 14.59 -2.28
CA ILE A 177 0.14 15.08 -0.89
C ILE A 177 0.17 16.62 -0.85
N GLY A 178 0.97 17.25 -1.70
CA GLY A 178 1.00 18.70 -1.84
C GLY A 178 -0.34 19.26 -2.34
N GLU A 179 -0.90 18.67 -3.39
CA GLU A 179 -2.23 19.03 -3.92
C GLU A 179 -3.31 18.91 -2.85
N PHE A 180 -3.28 17.81 -2.07
CA PHE A 180 -4.20 17.60 -0.96
C PHE A 180 -4.04 18.65 0.15
N GLN A 181 -2.81 19.02 0.51
CA GLN A 181 -2.57 20.01 1.56
C GLN A 181 -3.17 21.38 1.20
N GLU A 182 -3.13 21.77 -0.07
CA GLU A 182 -3.59 23.08 -0.55
C GLU A 182 -5.09 23.10 -0.93
N HIS A 183 -5.60 22.02 -1.53
CA HIS A 183 -6.91 22.00 -2.18
C HIS A 183 -7.94 21.12 -1.48
N TYR A 184 -7.63 20.54 -0.32
CA TYR A 184 -8.60 19.74 0.41
C TYR A 184 -9.78 20.58 0.91
N SER A 185 -10.99 20.13 0.61
CA SER A 185 -12.23 20.62 1.20
C SER A 185 -13.11 19.45 1.62
N SER A 186 -13.93 19.64 2.66
CA SER A 186 -14.85 18.62 3.17
C SER A 186 -15.88 18.19 2.13
N GLU A 187 -16.18 19.01 1.11
CA GLU A 187 -17.05 18.69 -0.04
C GLU A 187 -16.38 17.74 -1.05
N ASN A 188 -15.04 17.70 -1.07
CA ASN A 188 -14.26 16.85 -1.98
C ASN A 188 -13.69 15.58 -1.30
N ALA A 189 -14.00 15.34 -0.02
CA ALA A 189 -13.52 14.18 0.73
C ALA A 189 -13.77 12.84 0.01
N LEU A 190 -14.97 12.61 -0.54
CA LEU A 190 -15.24 11.39 -1.31
C LEU A 190 -14.38 11.28 -2.58
N ARG A 191 -14.13 12.40 -3.27
CA ARG A 191 -13.30 12.41 -4.47
C ARG A 191 -11.87 11.97 -4.15
N TRP A 192 -11.31 12.46 -3.04
CA TRP A 192 -10.00 12.04 -2.54
C TRP A 192 -9.97 10.57 -2.12
N TYR A 193 -11.05 10.08 -1.52
CA TYR A 193 -11.18 8.67 -1.15
C TYR A 193 -11.32 7.74 -2.37
N THR A 194 -11.97 8.17 -3.45
CA THR A 194 -12.15 7.34 -4.66
C THR A 194 -10.99 7.45 -5.66
N ARG A 195 -10.18 8.51 -5.57
CA ARG A 195 -9.00 8.70 -6.45
C ARG A 195 -7.92 7.70 -6.08
N GLU A 196 -7.24 7.14 -7.09
CA GLU A 196 -6.07 6.30 -6.87
C GLU A 196 -4.86 7.16 -6.45
N SER A 197 -4.80 7.48 -5.15
CA SER A 197 -3.74 8.29 -4.54
C SER A 197 -3.35 7.75 -3.16
N PHE A 198 -2.34 8.37 -2.55
CA PHE A 198 -1.90 8.12 -1.18
C PHE A 198 -3.07 8.09 -0.19
N PHE A 199 -4.11 8.91 -0.40
CA PHE A 199 -5.21 9.07 0.55
C PHE A 199 -5.98 7.75 0.70
N TYR A 200 -6.53 7.22 -0.40
CA TYR A 200 -7.22 5.93 -0.44
C TYR A 200 -6.33 4.80 0.06
N LYS A 201 -5.08 4.75 -0.44
CA LYS A 201 -4.12 3.68 -0.11
C LYS A 201 -3.78 3.65 1.38
N THR A 202 -3.52 4.81 1.97
CA THR A 202 -3.09 4.93 3.37
C THR A 202 -4.24 4.66 4.31
N LEU A 203 -5.41 5.25 4.06
CA LEU A 203 -6.59 5.06 4.90
C LEU A 203 -7.03 3.60 4.92
N ASN A 204 -7.13 2.95 3.76
CA ASN A 204 -7.51 1.53 3.71
C ASN A 204 -6.43 0.59 4.26
N ALA A 205 -5.15 0.94 4.16
CA ALA A 205 -4.10 0.19 4.85
C ALA A 205 -4.25 0.32 6.38
N ALA A 206 -4.46 1.54 6.89
CA ALA A 206 -4.63 1.80 8.31
C ALA A 206 -5.83 1.07 8.91
N LEU A 207 -6.99 1.11 8.22
CA LEU A 207 -8.20 0.41 8.62
C LEU A 207 -8.04 -1.11 8.60
N ARG A 208 -7.27 -1.68 7.66
CA ARG A 208 -7.00 -3.13 7.60
C ARG A 208 -6.03 -3.62 8.67
N GLN A 209 -5.06 -2.78 9.04
CA GLN A 209 -4.02 -3.12 10.01
C GLN A 209 -4.37 -2.68 11.44
N SER A 210 -5.56 -2.08 11.63
CA SER A 210 -5.96 -1.44 12.89
C SER A 210 -4.91 -0.45 13.39
N ASP A 211 -4.26 0.29 12.49
CA ASP A 211 -3.26 1.31 12.83
C ASP A 211 -3.96 2.51 13.49
N ILE A 212 -4.04 2.47 14.82
CA ILE A 212 -4.80 3.44 15.62
C ILE A 212 -4.25 4.86 15.40
N HIS A 213 -2.93 5.02 15.29
CA HIS A 213 -2.31 6.33 15.08
C HIS A 213 -2.70 6.90 13.72
N ALA A 214 -2.56 6.12 12.64
CA ALA A 214 -2.98 6.56 11.32
C ALA A 214 -4.50 6.84 11.26
N ILE A 215 -5.34 5.96 11.82
CA ILE A 215 -6.80 6.17 11.86
C ILE A 215 -7.14 7.47 12.61
N PHE A 216 -6.46 7.75 13.72
CA PHE A 216 -6.63 8.97 14.49
C PHE A 216 -6.28 10.21 13.66
N LEU A 217 -5.20 10.19 12.88
CA LEU A 217 -4.85 11.30 11.98
C LEU A 217 -5.88 11.48 10.86
N PHE A 218 -6.50 10.40 10.38
CA PHE A 218 -7.56 10.45 9.37
C PHE A 218 -8.96 10.81 9.92
N ARG A 219 -9.16 10.96 11.23
CA ARG A 219 -10.49 11.04 11.86
C ARG A 219 -11.42 12.12 11.30
N LYS A 220 -10.91 13.34 11.04
CA LYS A 220 -11.69 14.44 10.44
C LYS A 220 -12.17 14.07 9.05
N TYR A 221 -11.27 13.49 8.25
CA TYR A 221 -11.55 13.11 6.88
C TYR A 221 -12.55 11.94 6.80
N ILE A 222 -12.46 10.99 7.74
CA ILE A 222 -13.45 9.93 7.92
C ILE A 222 -14.82 10.54 8.23
N ALA A 223 -14.90 11.53 9.12
CA ALA A 223 -16.14 12.23 9.44
C ALA A 223 -16.72 12.95 8.21
N ASP A 224 -15.88 13.65 7.43
CA ASP A 224 -16.28 14.31 6.20
C ASP A 224 -16.83 13.31 5.16
N ILE A 225 -16.17 12.16 4.99
CA ILE A 225 -16.63 11.07 4.11
C ILE A 225 -18.00 10.56 4.57
N GLN A 226 -18.17 10.29 5.86
CA GLN A 226 -19.45 9.83 6.41
C GLN A 226 -20.58 10.85 6.21
N GLN A 227 -20.29 12.13 6.42
CA GLN A 227 -21.26 13.21 6.21
C GLN A 227 -21.66 13.30 4.74
N GLN A 228 -20.71 13.21 3.81
CA GLN A 228 -21.02 13.19 2.38
C GLN A 228 -21.85 11.97 1.97
N LEU A 229 -21.54 10.78 2.49
CA LEU A 229 -22.31 9.57 2.20
C LEU A 229 -23.75 9.69 2.70
N LYS A 230 -23.94 10.17 3.93
CA LYS A 230 -25.28 10.43 4.50
C LYS A 230 -26.06 11.42 3.65
N ASN A 231 -25.44 12.54 3.27
CA ASN A 231 -26.09 13.55 2.43
C ASN A 231 -26.51 13.00 1.05
N ARG A 232 -25.72 12.10 0.46
CA ARG A 232 -26.07 11.44 -0.81
C ARG A 232 -27.17 10.40 -0.66
N GLN A 233 -27.19 9.65 0.44
CA GLN A 233 -28.28 8.69 0.74
C GLN A 233 -29.62 9.39 0.92
N VAL A 234 -29.63 10.53 1.63
CA VAL A 234 -30.85 11.34 1.83
C VAL A 234 -31.36 11.88 0.49
N ARG A 235 -30.48 12.36 -0.40
CA ARG A 235 -30.87 12.87 -1.73
C ARG A 235 -31.46 11.80 -2.66
N ASN A 236 -31.07 10.54 -2.53
CA ASN A 236 -31.60 9.46 -3.34
C ASN A 236 -32.92 8.88 -2.79
N SER A 237 -33.35 9.32 -1.61
CA SER A 237 -34.57 8.85 -0.93
C SER A 237 -35.73 9.86 -1.01
N ILE A 238 -35.56 10.93 -1.80
CA ILE A 238 -36.55 11.98 -2.12
C ILE A 238 -36.77 11.93 -3.62
#